data_AF-A0A1T4X5A4-F1
#
_entry.id   AF-A0A1T4X5A4-F1
#
_cell.length_a   1.000
_cell.length_b   1.000
_cell.length_c   1.000
_cell.angle_alpha   90.00
_cell.angle_beta   90.00
_cell.angle_gamma   90.00
#
_symmetry.space_group_name_H-M   'P 1'
#
loop_
_entity.id
_entity.type
_entity.pdbx_description
1 polymer ?
#
loop_
_entity_poly.entity_id
_entity_poly.type
_entity_poly.pdbx_seq_one_letter_code
_entity_poly.pdbx_strand_id
1 'polypeptide(L)'
;MPNEEEKSYAYSLASDIFHMVESARESGLDVDGGFQNDPFSTPDVAIKYLFYPKKDLMQLPMPAGVKKRIGAANVLAQVSKHEKIAGIHLIYSSPKPFSKLKSLEEAEAAMDQKGVQEYADHVAQVLREDLVAKVKPDTDTPQ
;
A
#
# COMPACT_ATOMS: atom_id res chain seq x y z
N MET A 1 22.53 24.85 6.87
CA MET A 1 22.03 24.06 5.73
C MET A 1 21.08 23.04 6.34
N PRO A 2 19.77 23.07 6.07
CA PRO A 2 18.90 22.03 6.60
C PRO A 2 19.20 20.72 5.88
N ASN A 3 19.36 19.65 6.66
CA ASN A 3 19.69 18.30 6.22
C ASN A 3 18.68 17.81 5.16
N GLU A 4 19.17 17.54 3.97
CA GLU A 4 18.55 16.57 3.07
C GLU A 4 18.75 15.18 3.72
N GLU A 5 17.75 14.29 3.63
CA GLU A 5 17.81 12.85 3.97
C GLU A 5 17.31 12.34 5.34
N GLU A 6 16.21 12.88 5.86
CA GLU A 6 15.16 12.01 6.41
C GLU A 6 13.92 12.15 5.53
N LYS A 7 13.95 11.52 4.34
CA LYS A 7 12.75 11.40 3.51
C LYS A 7 11.72 10.61 4.31
N SER A 8 10.58 11.23 4.61
CA SER A 8 9.51 10.60 5.39
C SER A 8 9.06 9.31 4.71
N TYR A 9 8.59 8.32 5.49
CA TYR A 9 8.06 7.07 4.94
C TYR A 9 6.93 7.33 3.91
N ALA A 10 6.11 8.36 4.14
CA ALA A 10 5.09 8.80 3.20
C ALA A 10 5.66 9.28 1.87
N TYR A 11 6.79 10.01 1.87
CA TYR A 11 7.48 10.44 0.65
C TYR A 11 7.99 9.24 -0.14
N SER A 12 8.60 8.25 0.52
CA SER A 12 9.07 7.04 -0.15
C SER A 12 7.92 6.27 -0.81
N LEU A 13 6.79 6.11 -0.11
CA LEU A 13 5.60 5.48 -0.70
C LEU A 13 4.99 6.31 -1.84
N ALA A 14 4.99 7.64 -1.72
CA ALA A 14 4.53 8.51 -2.81
C ALA A 14 5.40 8.34 -4.06
N SER A 15 6.72 8.23 -3.87
CA SER A 15 7.68 7.94 -4.94
C SER A 15 7.40 6.59 -5.59
N ASP A 16 7.19 5.54 -4.80
CA ASP A 16 6.87 4.21 -5.34
C ASP A 16 5.55 4.23 -6.13
N ILE A 17 4.49 4.81 -5.56
CA ILE A 17 3.18 4.94 -6.21
C ILE A 17 3.29 5.70 -7.53
N PHE A 18 4.02 6.83 -7.54
CA PHE A 18 4.23 7.63 -8.74
C PHE A 18 4.90 6.80 -9.84
N HIS A 19 6.05 6.20 -9.57
CA HIS A 19 6.78 5.40 -10.56
C HIS A 19 6.03 4.15 -11.00
N MET A 20 5.23 3.53 -10.13
CA MET A 20 4.35 2.40 -10.50
C MET A 20 3.26 2.82 -11.49
N VAL A 21 2.63 3.98 -11.26
CA VAL A 21 1.63 4.53 -12.20
C VAL A 21 2.30 4.89 -13.53
N GLU A 22 3.49 5.49 -13.51
CA GLU A 22 4.23 5.81 -14.73
C GLU A 22 4.59 4.55 -15.51
N SER A 23 5.17 3.56 -14.84
CA SER A 23 5.55 2.29 -15.46
C SER A 23 4.35 1.54 -16.04
N ALA A 24 3.22 1.54 -15.33
CA ALA A 24 1.98 0.93 -15.82
C ALA A 24 1.45 1.65 -17.08
N ARG A 25 1.46 3.00 -17.07
CA ARG A 25 1.08 3.82 -18.22
C ARG A 25 1.98 3.59 -19.42
N GLU A 26 3.30 3.53 -19.21
CA GLU A 26 4.29 3.24 -20.26
C GLU A 26 4.13 1.83 -20.85
N SER A 27 3.66 0.88 -20.04
CA SER A 27 3.35 -0.48 -20.46
C SER A 27 2.01 -0.62 -21.21
N GLY A 28 1.28 0.49 -21.40
CA GLY A 28 -0.02 0.52 -22.08
C GLY A 28 -1.18 -0.01 -21.23
N LEU A 29 -1.01 -0.13 -19.90
CA LEU A 29 -2.11 -0.49 -19.00
C LEU A 29 -3.08 0.69 -18.84
N ASP A 30 -4.37 0.37 -18.76
CA ASP A 30 -5.40 1.34 -18.37
C ASP A 30 -5.31 1.60 -16.85
N VAL A 31 -4.49 2.58 -16.48
CA VAL A 31 -4.28 2.96 -15.08
C VAL A 31 -5.55 3.48 -14.39
N ASP A 32 -6.53 3.99 -15.15
CA ASP A 32 -7.81 4.47 -14.61
C ASP A 32 -8.85 3.34 -14.46
N GLY A 33 -8.63 2.21 -15.15
CA GLY A 33 -9.35 0.96 -14.98
C GLY A 33 -8.97 0.19 -13.71
N GLY A 34 -7.87 0.57 -13.07
CA GLY A 34 -7.32 -0.10 -11.89
C GLY A 34 -6.33 -1.20 -12.25
N PHE A 35 -5.37 -1.43 -11.35
CA PHE A 35 -4.32 -2.43 -11.52
C PHE A 35 -3.74 -2.86 -10.17
N GLN A 36 -2.86 -3.85 -10.16
CA GLN A 36 -2.22 -4.36 -8.95
C GLN A 36 -0.71 -4.43 -9.15
N ASN A 37 0.04 -4.22 -8.07
CA ASN A 37 1.48 -4.40 -8.02
C ASN A 37 1.84 -5.18 -6.75
N ASP A 38 2.73 -6.15 -6.88
CA ASP A 38 3.15 -7.02 -5.78
C ASP A 38 4.64 -6.75 -5.47
N PRO A 39 4.98 -5.68 -4.72
CA PRO A 39 6.37 -5.27 -4.50
C PRO A 39 7.17 -6.24 -3.63
N PHE A 40 6.49 -7.03 -2.79
CA PHE A 40 7.15 -7.96 -1.88
C PHE A 40 6.29 -9.20 -1.67
N SER A 41 6.89 -10.37 -1.85
CA SER A 41 6.27 -11.64 -1.52
C SER A 41 7.33 -12.64 -1.07
N THR A 42 7.05 -13.27 0.06
CA THR A 42 7.72 -14.46 0.59
C THR A 42 6.66 -15.55 0.81
N PRO A 43 7.04 -16.80 1.14
CA PRO A 43 6.04 -17.83 1.46
C PRO A 43 5.10 -17.45 2.60
N ASP A 44 5.59 -16.69 3.58
CA ASP A 44 4.85 -16.39 4.82
C ASP A 44 4.21 -15.00 4.81
N VAL A 45 4.79 -14.03 4.08
CA VAL A 45 4.36 -12.64 4.08
C VAL A 45 4.32 -12.08 2.66
N ALA A 46 3.22 -11.43 2.30
CA ALA A 46 3.09 -10.72 1.03
C ALA A 46 2.51 -9.31 1.25
N ILE A 47 3.04 -8.35 0.49
CA ILE A 47 2.58 -6.97 0.43
C ILE A 47 2.15 -6.69 -1.00
N LYS A 48 0.93 -6.17 -1.17
CA LYS A 48 0.35 -5.83 -2.46
C LYS A 48 -0.17 -4.40 -2.45
N TYR A 49 0.02 -3.67 -3.53
CA TYR A 49 -0.60 -2.38 -3.79
C TYR A 49 -1.70 -2.54 -4.83
N LEU A 50 -2.92 -2.17 -4.43
CA LEU A 50 -4.11 -2.29 -5.25
C LEU A 50 -4.56 -0.88 -5.65
N PHE A 51 -4.46 -0.58 -6.94
CA PHE A 51 -4.84 0.69 -7.54
C PHE A 51 -6.27 0.57 -8.03
N TYR A 52 -7.18 1.34 -7.44
CA TYR A 52 -8.59 1.28 -7.78
C TYR A 52 -9.19 2.66 -8.08
N PRO A 53 -10.04 2.77 -9.12
CA PRO A 53 -10.90 3.91 -9.28
C PRO A 53 -12.05 3.86 -8.26
N LYS A 54 -12.61 5.04 -7.95
CA LYS A 54 -13.73 5.19 -7.02
C LYS A 54 -14.88 4.21 -7.26
N LYS A 55 -15.26 4.06 -8.53
CA LYS A 55 -16.41 3.26 -8.97
C LYS A 55 -16.31 1.80 -8.53
N ASP A 56 -15.11 1.25 -8.47
CA ASP A 56 -14.89 -0.17 -8.18
C ASP A 56 -14.87 -0.38 -6.67
N LEU A 57 -14.19 0.51 -5.93
CA LEU A 57 -14.23 0.46 -4.47
C LEU A 57 -15.65 0.63 -3.93
N MET A 58 -16.45 1.53 -4.50
CA MET A 58 -17.82 1.79 -4.02
C MET A 58 -18.78 0.60 -4.19
N GLN A 59 -18.43 -0.38 -5.03
CA GLN A 59 -19.18 -1.63 -5.18
C GLN A 59 -18.86 -2.64 -4.06
N LEU A 60 -17.76 -2.44 -3.33
CA LEU A 60 -17.36 -3.31 -2.24
C LEU A 60 -18.04 -2.91 -0.91
N PRO A 61 -18.30 -3.87 0.00
CA PRO A 61 -18.84 -3.61 1.32
C PRO A 61 -17.77 -2.97 2.22
N MET A 62 -17.54 -1.67 2.04
CA MET A 62 -16.56 -0.91 2.83
C MET A 62 -17.19 -0.20 4.03
N PRO A 63 -16.44 0.00 5.13
CA PRO A 63 -16.86 0.83 6.26
C PRO A 63 -17.19 2.27 5.83
N ALA A 64 -18.22 2.86 6.43
CA ALA A 64 -18.70 4.20 6.07
C ALA A 64 -17.61 5.29 6.21
N GLY A 65 -16.73 5.16 7.20
CA GLY A 65 -15.60 6.07 7.40
C GLY A 65 -14.60 6.03 6.24
N VAL A 66 -14.34 4.84 5.68
CA VAL A 66 -13.46 4.67 4.52
C VAL A 66 -14.13 5.23 3.26
N LYS A 67 -15.42 4.93 3.04
CA LYS A 67 -16.19 5.44 1.89
C LYS A 67 -16.12 6.96 1.72
N LYS A 68 -16.11 7.71 2.82
CA LYS A 68 -16.02 9.19 2.80
C LYS A 68 -14.66 9.72 2.34
N ARG A 69 -13.59 8.93 2.47
CA ARG A 69 -12.22 9.32 2.10
C ARG A 69 -11.84 8.94 0.67
N ILE A 70 -12.66 8.15 -0.01
CA ILE A 70 -12.36 7.63 -1.35
C ILE A 70 -12.50 8.73 -2.42
N GLY A 71 -11.38 9.04 -3.04
CA GLY A 71 -11.23 9.92 -4.18
C GLY A 71 -11.49 9.21 -5.50
N ALA A 72 -11.23 9.92 -6.62
CA ALA A 72 -11.32 9.35 -7.96
C ALA A 72 -10.32 8.21 -8.18
N ALA A 73 -9.09 8.36 -7.68
CA ALA A 73 -8.03 7.36 -7.69
C ALA A 73 -7.58 7.03 -6.27
N ASN A 74 -7.39 5.75 -5.96
CA ASN A 74 -7.11 5.27 -4.62
C ASN A 74 -6.10 4.14 -4.66
N VAL A 75 -5.17 4.10 -3.71
CA VAL A 75 -4.26 2.96 -3.54
C VAL A 75 -4.50 2.34 -2.17
N LEU A 76 -4.77 1.03 -2.19
CA LEU A 76 -4.86 0.21 -0.99
C LEU A 76 -3.59 -0.62 -0.85
N ALA A 77 -2.97 -0.59 0.33
CA ALA A 77 -1.92 -1.53 0.69
C ALA A 77 -2.53 -2.73 1.42
N GLN A 78 -2.37 -3.92 0.84
CA GLN A 78 -2.76 -5.17 1.46
C GLN A 78 -1.54 -5.87 2.04
N VAL A 79 -1.62 -6.24 3.31
CA VAL A 79 -0.65 -7.09 3.99
C VAL A 79 -1.27 -8.46 4.20
N SER A 80 -0.57 -9.51 3.79
CA SER A 80 -1.01 -10.90 3.92
C SER A 80 0.01 -11.71 4.70
N LYS A 81 -0.46 -12.64 5.54
CA LYS A 81 0.36 -13.58 6.30
C LYS A 81 -0.19 -15.00 6.10
N HIS A 82 0.66 -15.95 5.69
CA HIS A 82 0.28 -17.31 5.31
C HIS A 82 -0.92 -17.33 4.34
N GLU A 83 -0.81 -16.58 3.25
CA GLU A 83 -1.84 -16.40 2.21
C GLU A 83 -3.17 -15.78 2.68
N LYS A 84 -3.32 -15.44 3.96
CA LYS A 84 -4.51 -14.79 4.50
C LYS A 84 -4.29 -13.28 4.58
N ILE A 85 -5.31 -12.52 4.20
CA ILE A 85 -5.30 -11.06 4.36
C ILE A 85 -5.24 -10.74 5.86
N ALA A 86 -4.13 -10.15 6.28
CA ALA A 86 -3.94 -9.67 7.65
C ALA A 86 -4.49 -8.24 7.81
N GLY A 87 -4.34 -7.40 6.78
CA GLY A 87 -4.89 -6.05 6.77
C GLY A 87 -4.93 -5.40 5.39
N ILE A 88 -5.80 -4.40 5.26
CA ILE A 88 -5.94 -3.55 4.06
C ILE A 88 -6.01 -2.10 4.53
N HIS A 89 -5.15 -1.25 3.98
CA HIS A 89 -4.98 0.14 4.40
C HIS A 89 -5.13 1.08 3.20
N LEU A 90 -5.93 2.13 3.33
CA LEU A 90 -5.99 3.20 2.32
C LEU A 90 -4.80 4.12 2.52
N ILE A 91 -3.81 4.07 1.64
CA ILE A 91 -2.55 4.84 1.77
C ILE A 91 -2.50 6.05 0.84
N TYR A 92 -3.35 6.08 -0.19
CA TYR A 92 -3.43 7.16 -1.17
C TYR A 92 -4.87 7.39 -1.59
N SER A 93 -5.27 8.66 -1.69
CA SER A 93 -6.56 9.05 -2.22
C SER A 93 -6.46 10.41 -2.92
N SER A 94 -6.80 10.45 -4.20
CA SER A 94 -6.75 11.65 -5.01
C SER A 94 -8.11 11.94 -5.67
N PRO A 95 -8.56 13.20 -5.74
CA PRO A 95 -9.73 13.58 -6.51
C PRO A 95 -9.50 13.50 -8.03
N LYS A 96 -8.24 13.33 -8.48
CA LYS A 96 -7.87 13.14 -9.88
C LYS A 96 -7.71 11.65 -10.21
N PRO A 97 -8.04 11.21 -11.43
CA PRO A 97 -7.72 9.86 -11.92
C PRO A 97 -6.19 9.68 -12.05
N PHE A 98 -5.70 8.43 -12.07
CA PHE A 98 -4.28 8.11 -12.16
C PHE A 98 -3.64 8.62 -13.45
N SER A 99 -4.38 8.62 -14.56
CA SER A 99 -3.94 9.19 -15.85
C SER A 99 -3.57 10.68 -15.78
N LYS A 100 -4.07 11.41 -14.77
CA LYS A 100 -3.82 12.84 -14.55
C LYS A 100 -2.77 13.12 -13.47
N LEU A 101 -2.13 12.10 -12.91
CA LEU A 101 -1.00 12.27 -12.00
C LEU A 101 0.24 12.70 -12.81
N LYS A 102 0.77 13.88 -12.53
CA LYS A 102 1.85 14.49 -13.34
C LYS A 102 3.19 14.62 -12.64
N SER A 103 3.23 14.58 -11.31
CA SER A 103 4.48 14.74 -10.57
C SER A 103 4.45 14.03 -9.22
N LEU A 104 5.64 13.87 -8.65
CA LEU A 104 5.83 13.29 -7.33
C LEU A 104 5.19 14.14 -6.22
N GLU A 105 5.24 15.46 -6.33
CA GLU A 105 4.62 16.37 -5.35
C GLU A 105 3.09 16.22 -5.34
N GLU A 106 2.47 15.99 -6.50
CA GLU A 106 1.04 15.66 -6.57
C GLU A 106 0.74 14.30 -5.93
N ALA A 107 1.65 13.34 -6.04
CA ALA A 107 1.50 12.04 -5.40
C ALA A 107 1.60 12.16 -3.86
N GLU A 108 2.62 12.87 -3.38
CA GLU A 108 2.87 13.10 -1.96
C GLU A 108 1.70 13.82 -1.28
N ALA A 109 1.15 14.85 -1.92
CA ALA A 109 0.01 15.60 -1.40
C ALA A 109 -1.29 14.77 -1.27
N ALA A 110 -1.38 13.65 -1.99
CA ALA A 110 -2.53 12.75 -1.99
C ALA A 110 -2.36 11.53 -1.06
N MET A 111 -1.23 11.43 -0.35
CA MET A 111 -1.00 10.37 0.65
C MET A 111 -1.93 10.52 1.85
N ASP A 112 -2.60 9.44 2.25
CA ASP A 112 -3.38 9.39 3.49
C ASP A 112 -2.43 9.10 4.66
N GLN A 113 -1.95 10.16 5.32
CA GLN A 113 -0.95 10.07 6.39
C GLN A 113 -1.34 9.09 7.50
N LYS A 114 -2.64 9.02 7.84
CA LYS A 114 -3.14 8.09 8.85
C LYS A 114 -3.02 6.64 8.38
N GLY A 115 -3.47 6.35 7.16
CA GLY A 115 -3.38 5.02 6.57
C GLY A 115 -1.96 4.59 6.29
N VAL A 116 -1.05 5.52 5.93
CA VAL A 116 0.38 5.26 5.81
C VAL A 116 0.98 4.83 7.15
N GLN A 117 0.64 5.51 8.24
CA GLN A 117 1.11 5.14 9.58
C GLN A 117 0.55 3.78 10.01
N GLU A 118 -0.76 3.56 9.85
CA GLU A 118 -1.42 2.28 10.17
C GLU A 118 -0.81 1.12 9.36
N TYR A 119 -0.47 1.36 8.09
CA TYR A 119 0.22 0.41 7.24
C TYR A 119 1.65 0.14 7.71
N ALA A 120 2.44 1.17 8.00
CA ALA A 120 3.82 1.05 8.48
C ALA A 120 3.89 0.21 9.77
N ASP A 121 3.01 0.51 10.72
CA ASP A 121 2.94 -0.20 12.00
C ASP A 121 2.56 -1.67 11.79
N HIS A 122 1.61 -1.96 10.88
CA HIS A 122 1.21 -3.32 10.56
C HIS A 122 2.34 -4.10 9.88
N VAL A 123 3.04 -3.52 8.90
CA VAL A 123 4.19 -4.17 8.26
C VAL A 123 5.28 -4.46 9.28
N ALA A 124 5.61 -3.49 10.13
CA ALA A 124 6.61 -3.67 11.18
C ALA A 124 6.21 -4.80 12.16
N GLN A 125 4.93 -4.89 12.54
CA GLN A 125 4.43 -5.96 13.38
C GLN A 125 4.57 -7.33 12.71
N VAL A 126 4.08 -7.48 11.46
CA VAL A 126 4.11 -8.76 10.74
C VAL A 126 5.54 -9.25 10.52
N LEU A 127 6.45 -8.36 10.14
CA LEU A 127 7.86 -8.69 9.96
C LEU A 127 8.55 -9.08 11.27
N ARG A 128 8.25 -8.39 12.38
CA ARG A 128 8.77 -8.78 13.70
C ARG A 128 8.28 -10.16 14.12
N GLU A 129 6.99 -10.45 13.93
CA GLU A 129 6.43 -11.77 14.25
C GLU A 129 7.04 -12.88 13.39
N ASP A 130 7.24 -12.62 12.09
CA ASP A 130 7.87 -13.56 11.16
C ASP A 130 9.33 -13.86 11.55
N LEU A 131 10.10 -12.83 11.90
CA LEU A 131 11.48 -12.98 12.40
C LEU A 131 11.53 -13.78 13.72
N VAL A 132 10.64 -13.48 14.67
CA VAL A 132 10.59 -14.22 15.95
C VAL A 132 10.24 -15.68 15.74
N ALA A 133 9.28 -15.98 14.87
CA ALA A 133 8.91 -17.36 14.52
C ALA A 133 10.08 -18.13 13.89
N LYS A 134 10.91 -17.47 13.07
CA LYS A 134 12.09 -18.07 12.45
C LYS A 134 13.27 -18.28 13.41
N VAL A 135 13.36 -17.49 14.48
CA VAL A 135 14.44 -17.58 15.48
C VAL A 135 14.10 -18.52 16.65
N LYS A 136 12.81 -18.80 16.90
CA LYS A 136 12.35 -19.82 17.85
C LYS A 136 11.77 -21.02 17.09
N PRO A 137 12.60 -21.92 16.54
CA PRO A 137 12.08 -23.22 16.13
C PRO A 137 11.65 -23.96 17.41
N ASP A 138 10.47 -24.57 17.39
CA ASP A 138 9.85 -25.30 18.50
C ASP A 138 10.86 -26.18 19.25
N THR A 139 11.37 -25.69 20.39
CA THR A 139 11.90 -26.55 21.46
C THR A 139 10.73 -27.00 22.31
N ASP A 140 9.88 -27.86 21.76
CA ASP A 140 8.99 -28.71 22.54
C ASP A 140 8.68 -29.98 21.76
N THR A 141 9.64 -30.92 21.79
CA THR A 141 9.35 -32.34 21.57
C THR A 141 9.54 -33.04 22.91
N PRO A 142 8.48 -33.43 23.62
CA PRO A 142 8.59 -34.42 24.68
C PRO A 142 8.75 -35.80 23.99
N GLN A 143 9.91 -36.42 24.13
CA GLN A 143 10.07 -37.87 23.99
C GLN A 143 9.59 -38.57 25.27
#